data_AF-A0A2T4ICN4-F1
#
_entry.id   AF-A0A2T4ICN4-F1
#
_cell.length_a   1.000
_cell.length_b   1.000
_cell.length_c   1.000
_cell.angle_alpha   90.00
_cell.angle_beta   90.00
_cell.angle_gamma   90.00
#
_symmetry.space_group_name_H-M   'P 1'
#
loop_
_entity.id
_entity.type
_entity.pdbx_description
1 polymer ?
#
loop_
_entity_poly.entity_id
_entity_poly.type
_entity_poly.pdbx_seq_one_letter_code
_entity_poly.pdbx_strand_id
1 'polypeptide(L)' 'MEERARRIVAILEAEVKAICADAGLHPESLEGLCDGLERDDECCRMLSAPVRDALLSLLQLRRDMLAIRVHHR' A
#
# COMPACT_ATOMS: atom_id res chain seq x y z
N MET A 1 -2.68 -12.61 16.13
CA MET A 1 -2.10 -11.32 15.72
C MET A 1 -2.06 -10.46 16.96
N GLU A 2 -0.89 -10.02 17.42
CA GLU A 2 -0.84 -9.01 18.48
C GLU A 2 -1.68 -7.80 18.03
N GLU A 3 -2.49 -7.27 18.94
CA GLU A 3 -3.45 -6.21 18.66
C GLU A 3 -2.77 -4.94 18.12
N ARG A 4 -1.48 -4.75 18.47
CA ARG A 4 -0.66 -3.65 17.98
C ARG A 4 -0.33 -3.79 16.49
N ALA A 5 0.05 -4.99 16.03
CA ALA A 5 0.37 -5.23 14.62
C ALA A 5 -0.86 -5.06 13.72
N ARG A 6 -2.05 -5.50 14.17
CA ARG A 6 -3.32 -5.21 13.47
C ARG A 6 -3.56 -3.73 13.30
N ARG A 7 -3.37 -2.97 14.39
CA ARG A 7 -3.60 -1.52 14.39
C ARG A 7 -2.66 -0.82 13.41
N ILE A 8 -1.38 -1.20 13.38
CA ILE A 8 -0.42 -0.62 12.44
C ILE A 8 -0.82 -0.93 10.99
N VAL A 9 -1.17 -2.18 10.67
CA VAL A 9 -1.64 -2.53 9.32
C VAL A 9 -2.88 -1.72 8.94
N ALA A 10 -3.85 -1.58 9.84
CA ALA A 10 -5.05 -0.79 9.57
C ALA A 10 -4.75 0.70 9.33
N ILE A 11 -3.77 1.27 10.05
CA ILE A 11 -3.31 2.64 9.82
C ILE A 11 -2.68 2.76 8.42
N LEU A 12 -1.77 1.84 8.05
CA LEU A 12 -1.14 1.85 6.74
C LEU A 12 -2.17 1.76 5.61
N GLU A 13 -3.17 0.89 5.76
CA GLU A 13 -4.26 0.76 4.78
C GLU A 13 -5.13 2.02 4.67
N ALA A 14 -5.36 2.72 5.78
CA ALA A 14 -6.11 3.97 5.79
C ALA A 14 -5.33 5.10 5.10
N GLU A 15 -4.03 5.23 5.39
CA GLU A 15 -3.16 6.23 4.76
C GLU A 15 -3.05 6.01 3.25
N VAL A 16 -2.85 4.77 2.80
CA VAL A 16 -2.83 4.45 1.36
C VAL A 16 -4.15 4.84 0.70
N LYS A 17 -5.31 4.54 1.31
CA LYS A 17 -6.61 4.93 0.77
C LYS A 17 -6.81 6.44 0.71
N ALA A 18 -6.35 7.18 1.72
CA ALA A 18 -6.43 8.63 1.74
C ALA A 18 -5.61 9.25 0.60
N ILE A 19 -4.35 8.81 0.45
CA ILE A 19 -3.48 9.26 -0.65
C ILE A 19 -4.08 8.92 -2.01
N CYS A 20 -4.65 7.71 -2.17
CA CYS A 20 -5.31 7.34 -3.42
C CYS A 20 -6.51 8.25 -3.72
N ALA A 21 -7.36 8.52 -2.72
CA ALA A 21 -8.53 9.40 -2.89
C ALA A 21 -8.11 10.82 -3.27
N ASP A 22 -7.09 11.38 -2.62
CA ASP A 22 -6.56 12.71 -2.93
C ASP A 22 -5.95 12.78 -4.34
N ALA A 23 -5.39 11.66 -4.81
CA ALA A 23 -4.87 11.52 -6.17
C ALA A 23 -5.93 11.14 -7.22
N GLY A 24 -7.20 10.97 -6.84
CA GLY A 24 -8.27 10.53 -7.73
C GLY A 24 -8.18 9.06 -8.18
N LEU A 25 -7.41 8.23 -7.45
CA LEU A 25 -7.28 6.81 -7.69
C LEU A 25 -8.27 6.01 -6.84
N HIS A 26 -8.90 5.03 -7.49
CA HIS A 26 -9.81 4.09 -6.83
C HIS A 26 -9.36 2.65 -7.11
N PRO A 27 -8.31 2.18 -6.41
CA PRO A 27 -7.82 0.82 -6.60
C PRO A 27 -8.85 -0.21 -6.12
N GLU A 28 -9.08 -1.26 -6.91
CA GLU A 28 -9.96 -2.38 -6.53
C GLU A 28 -9.37 -3.19 -5.36
N SER A 29 -8.04 -3.27 -5.28
CA SER A 29 -7.30 -3.93 -4.21
C SER A 29 -5.97 -3.24 -3.94
N LEU A 30 -5.48 -3.35 -2.69
CA LEU A 30 -4.17 -2.81 -2.33
C LEU A 30 -3.02 -3.64 -2.89
N GLU A 31 -3.22 -4.95 -3.05
CA GLU A 31 -2.27 -5.82 -3.77
C GLU A 31 -2.13 -5.39 -5.23
N GLY A 32 -3.25 -5.21 -5.95
CA GLY A 32 -3.23 -4.77 -7.34
C GLY A 32 -2.65 -3.36 -7.52
N LEU A 33 -2.88 -2.46 -6.57
CA LEU A 33 -2.22 -1.15 -6.56
C LEU A 33 -0.70 -1.27 -6.43
N CYS A 34 -0.21 -2.14 -5.54
CA CYS A 34 1.24 -2.35 -5.35
C CYS A 34 1.88 -2.90 -6.64
N ASP A 35 1.26 -3.91 -7.24
CA ASP A 35 1.76 -4.51 -8.47
C ASP A 35 1.74 -3.50 -9.63
N GLY A 36 0.69 -2.68 -9.74
CA GLY A 36 0.60 -1.63 -10.77
C GLY A 36 1.65 -0.53 -10.59
N LEU A 37 1.96 -0.15 -9.34
CA LEU A 37 3.03 0.81 -9.04
C LEU A 37 4.42 0.23 -9.35
N GLU A 38 4.68 -1.04 -9.03
CA GLU A 38 5.94 -1.73 -9.32
C GLU A 38 6.17 -1.91 -10.85
N ARG A 39 5.09 -2.06 -11.61
CA ARG A 39 5.12 -2.27 -13.08
C ARG A 39 5.05 -0.98 -13.88
N ASP A 40 4.88 0.17 -13.23
CA ASP A 40 4.67 1.48 -13.87
C ASP A 40 3.48 1.46 -14.84
N ASP A 41 2.36 0.88 -14.37
CA ASP A 41 1.10 0.82 -15.10
C ASP A 41 0.53 2.22 -15.38
N GLU A 42 -0.32 2.33 -16.41
CA GLU A 42 -0.83 3.61 -16.92
C GLU A 42 -1.54 4.47 -15.84
N CYS A 43 -2.28 3.84 -14.94
CA CYS A 43 -2.93 4.52 -13.82
C CYS A 43 -1.93 5.13 -12.81
N CYS A 44 -0.74 4.55 -12.70
CA CYS A 44 0.32 4.98 -11.80
C CYS A 44 1.22 6.05 -12.42
N ARG A 45 1.24 6.17 -13.75
CA ARG A 45 1.98 7.23 -14.47
C ARG A 45 1.39 8.62 -14.29
N MET A 46 0.11 8.69 -13.93
CA MET A 46 -0.55 9.96 -13.61
C MET A 46 -0.15 10.51 -12.24
N LEU A 47 0.48 9.70 -11.39
CA LEU A 47 0.96 10.14 -10.09
C LEU A 47 2.27 10.93 -10.23
N SER A 48 2.42 11.93 -9.35
CA SER A 48 3.73 12.55 -9.18
C SER A 48 4.72 11.53 -8.59
N ALA A 49 5.99 11.64 -8.95
CA ALA A 49 7.04 10.74 -8.43
C ALA A 49 7.03 10.64 -6.89
N PRO A 50 6.89 11.74 -6.12
CA PRO A 50 6.82 11.66 -4.66
C PRO A 50 5.62 10.86 -4.14
N VAL A 51 4.44 11.00 -4.77
CA VAL A 51 3.23 10.26 -4.36
C VAL A 51 3.38 8.77 -4.68
N ARG A 52 3.93 8.46 -5.85
CA ARG A 52 4.24 7.08 -6.25
C ARG A 52 5.18 6.40 -5.26
N ASP A 53 6.28 7.06 -4.91
CA ASP A 53 7.30 6.52 -4.00
C ASP A 53 6.74 6.34 -2.57
N ALA A 54 5.91 7.28 -2.11
CA ALA A 54 5.22 7.17 -0.82
C ALA A 54 4.26 5.98 -0.76
N LEU A 55 3.42 5.81 -1.79
CA LEU A 55 2.49 4.68 -1.89
C LEU A 55 3.24 3.34 -1.92
N LEU A 56 4.30 3.24 -2.72
CA LEU A 56 5.14 2.05 -2.82
C LEU A 56 5.73 1.68 -1.45
N SER A 57 6.28 2.66 -0.74
CA SER A 57 6.87 2.46 0.59
C SER A 57 5.85 1.96 1.62
N LEU A 58 4.64 2.53 1.64
CA LEU A 58 3.57 2.13 2.55
C LEU A 58 3.05 0.72 2.25
N LEU A 59 2.88 0.39 0.96
CA LEU A 59 2.41 -0.92 0.52
C LEU A 59 3.45 -2.02 0.77
N GLN A 60 4.73 -1.74 0.58
CA GLN A 60 5.81 -2.66 0.92
C GLN A 60 5.87 -2.91 2.42
N LEU A 61 5.79 -1.86 3.25
CA LEU A 61 5.75 -2.02 4.71
C LEU A 61 4.54 -2.85 5.16
N ARG A 62 3.37 -2.65 4.56
CA ARG A 62 2.19 -3.50 4.78
C ARG A 62 2.49 -4.96 4.43
N ARG A 63 3.09 -5.22 3.27
CA ARG A 63 3.45 -6.57 2.82
C ARG A 63 4.42 -7.25 3.79
N ASP A 64 5.45 -6.54 4.23
CA ASP A 64 6.44 -7.06 5.17
C ASP A 64 5.80 -7.39 6.53
N MET A 65 4.96 -6.49 7.05
CA MET A 65 4.20 -6.74 8.28
C MET A 65 3.27 -7.95 8.20
N LEU A 66 2.70 -8.22 7.03
CA LEU A 66 1.89 -9.42 6.78
C LEU A 66 2.76 -10.67 6.59
N ALA A 67 3.93 -10.54 5.94
CA ALA A 67 4.85 -11.64 5.64
C ALA A 67 5.60 -12.16 6.87
N ILE A 68 5.95 -11.29 7.83
CA ILE A 68 6.46 -11.69 9.17
C ILE A 68 5.54 -12.74 9.83
N ARG A 69 4.24 -12.75 9.48
CA ARG A 69 3.25 -13.70 9.99
C ARG A 69 3.28 -15.07 9.34
N VAL A 70 3.89 -15.23 8.15
CA VAL A 70 3.96 -16.52 7.43
C VAL A 70 5.08 -17.39 8.00
N HIS A 71 6.17 -16.79 8.49
CA HIS A 71 7.32 -17.51 9.04
C HIS A 71 7.26 -17.80 10.55
N HIS A 72 6.35 -17.14 11.28
CA HIS A 72 6.15 -17.36 12.73
C HIS A 72 4.96 -18.29 13.06
N ARG A 73 4.52 -19.08 12.10
CA ARG A 73 3.41 -20.04 12.25
C ARG A 73 3.95 -21.46 12.10
#